data_AF-A0A358KL68-F1
#
_entry.id   AF-A0A358KL68-F1
#
_cell.length_a   1.000
_cell.length_b   1.000
_cell.length_c   1.000
_cell.angle_alpha   90.00
_cell.angle_beta   90.00
_cell.angle_gamma   90.00
#
_symmetry.space_group_name_H-M   'P 1'
#
loop_
_entity.id
_entity.type
_entity.pdbx_description
1 polymer ?
#
loop_
_entity_poly.entity_id
_entity_poly.type
_entity_poly.pdbx_seq_one_letter_code
_entity_poly.pdbx_strand_id
1 'polypeptide(L)'
;MLLLILFPLIGWVRRRWLGGRASLMFSSVQLVRGITGLAKPRSGLLLGLLRWTALLLFVIGMARPQWGEGTEKIKASGIDIVVAFDLSGSMLAEDFDQNGQRVNRATVAKEVLKGFVED
;
A
#
# COMPACT_ATOMS: atom_id res chain seq x y z
N MET A 1 -5.74 -3.71 7.43
CA MET A 1 -4.71 -4.77 7.49
C MET A 1 -4.64 -5.46 8.86
N LEU A 2 -4.62 -4.76 10.01
CA LEU A 2 -4.54 -5.38 11.35
C LEU A 2 -5.71 -6.30 11.73
N LEU A 3 -6.92 -6.07 11.17
CA LEU A 3 -8.11 -6.86 11.47
C LEU A 3 -8.02 -8.33 11.02
N LEU A 4 -7.16 -8.67 10.04
CA LEU A 4 -7.03 -10.05 9.55
C LEU A 4 -6.33 -10.99 10.55
N ILE A 5 -5.52 -10.44 11.46
CA ILE A 5 -4.87 -11.20 12.53
C ILE A 5 -5.89 -11.68 13.59
N LEU A 6 -7.07 -11.05 13.66
CA LEU A 6 -8.11 -11.46 14.59
C LEU A 6 -8.70 -12.83 14.25
N PHE A 7 -8.71 -13.27 12.99
CA PHE A 7 -9.25 -14.57 12.60
C PHE A 7 -8.51 -15.76 13.23
N PRO A 8 -7.18 -15.89 13.11
CA PRO A 8 -6.45 -16.95 13.80
C PRO A 8 -6.52 -16.78 15.33
N LEU A 9 -6.49 -15.56 15.85
CA LEU A 9 -6.58 -15.31 17.29
C LEU A 9 -7.93 -15.76 17.87
N ILE A 10 -9.05 -15.41 17.22
CA ILE A 10 -10.40 -15.84 17.62
C ILE A 10 -10.53 -17.35 17.51
N GLY A 11 -9.99 -17.98 16.47
CA GLY A 11 -9.97 -19.45 16.35
C GLY A 11 -9.19 -20.13 17.47
N TRP A 12 -8.09 -19.52 17.91
CA TRP A 12 -7.24 -20.03 19.00
C TRP A 12 -7.93 -19.86 20.34
N VAL A 13 -8.47 -18.66 20.62
CA VAL A 13 -9.25 -18.36 21.82
C VAL A 13 -10.49 -19.24 21.89
N ARG A 14 -11.27 -19.38 20.81
CA ARG A 14 -12.41 -20.30 20.76
C ARG A 14 -11.98 -21.74 21.01
N ARG A 15 -10.88 -22.23 20.45
CA ARG A 15 -10.38 -23.58 20.76
C ARG A 15 -9.94 -23.70 22.22
N ARG A 16 -9.30 -22.68 22.79
CA ARG A 16 -8.83 -22.67 24.18
C ARG A 16 -9.98 -22.57 25.20
N TRP A 17 -11.07 -21.92 24.83
CA TRP A 17 -12.24 -21.65 25.68
C TRP A 17 -13.38 -22.67 25.48
N LEU A 18 -13.63 -23.11 24.24
CA LEU A 18 -14.67 -24.10 23.89
C LEU A 18 -14.12 -25.53 23.73
N GLY A 19 -12.81 -25.72 23.57
CA GLY A 19 -12.17 -27.04 23.39
C GLY A 19 -12.17 -27.94 24.62
N GLY A 20 -12.80 -27.52 25.71
CA GLY A 20 -13.12 -28.37 26.86
C GLY A 20 -14.50 -29.04 26.80
N ARG A 21 -15.34 -28.70 25.81
CA ARG A 21 -16.66 -29.34 25.68
C ARG A 21 -16.50 -30.68 24.98
N ALA A 22 -16.45 -31.75 25.77
CA ALA A 22 -16.60 -33.11 25.29
C ALA A 22 -17.91 -33.21 24.47
N SER A 23 -17.77 -33.40 23.16
CA SER A 23 -18.92 -33.57 22.25
C SER A 23 -19.65 -34.91 22.46
N LEU A 24 -19.13 -35.78 23.33
CA LEU A 24 -19.67 -37.09 23.62
C LEU A 24 -19.88 -37.18 25.14
N MET A 25 -21.12 -37.01 25.58
CA MET A 25 -21.51 -37.36 26.94
C MET A 25 -21.74 -38.88 26.97
N PHE A 26 -20.70 -39.65 27.29
CA PHE A 26 -20.86 -41.07 27.53
C PHE A 26 -21.19 -41.32 29.00
N SER A 27 -22.27 -42.05 29.26
CA SER A 27 -22.75 -42.37 30.61
C SER A 27 -21.83 -43.35 31.38
N SER A 28 -20.84 -43.95 30.72
CA SER A 28 -19.80 -44.75 31.34
C SER A 28 -18.50 -44.69 30.51
N VAL A 29 -17.39 -44.35 31.17
CA VAL A 29 -16.04 -44.32 30.59
C VAL A 29 -15.30 -45.65 30.85
N GLN A 30 -15.96 -46.65 31.43
CA GLN A 30 -15.32 -47.88 31.89
C GLN A 30 -14.84 -48.77 30.74
N LEU A 31 -15.59 -48.83 29.63
CA LEU A 31 -15.19 -49.61 28.45
C LEU A 31 -13.97 -49.00 27.73
N VAL A 32 -13.79 -47.68 27.82
CA VAL A 32 -12.74 -46.94 27.10
C VAL A 32 -11.45 -46.82 27.91
N ARG A 33 -11.49 -47.03 29.24
CA ARG A 33 -10.30 -46.99 30.11
C ARG A 33 -9.18 -47.95 29.70
N GLY A 34 -9.51 -49.13 29.15
CA GLY A 34 -8.51 -50.07 28.62
C GLY A 34 -7.79 -49.57 27.37
N ILE A 35 -8.39 -48.59 26.68
CA ILE A 35 -7.96 -48.05 25.38
C ILE A 35 -7.29 -46.67 25.57
N THR A 36 -7.56 -45.98 26.69
CA THR A 36 -7.02 -44.64 26.99
C THR A 36 -5.51 -44.58 27.16
N GLY A 37 -4.83 -45.73 27.29
CA GLY A 37 -3.37 -45.83 27.36
C GLY A 37 -2.67 -45.88 25.99
N LEU A 38 -3.42 -46.00 24.88
CA LEU A 38 -2.83 -45.96 23.54
C LEU A 38 -2.29 -44.55 23.29
N ALA A 39 -0.99 -44.48 22.94
CA ALA A 39 -0.29 -43.23 22.71
C ALA A 39 -1.09 -42.33 21.76
N LYS A 40 -1.36 -41.09 22.20
CA LYS A 40 -2.13 -40.10 21.45
C LYS A 40 -1.51 -39.99 20.05
N PRO A 41 -2.28 -40.20 18.97
CA PRO A 41 -1.70 -40.27 17.64
C PRO A 41 -1.05 -38.94 17.28
N ARG A 42 0.25 -38.99 16.92
CA ARG A 42 1.06 -37.82 16.53
C ARG A 42 0.47 -37.05 15.35
N SER A 43 -0.41 -37.70 14.57
CA SER A 43 -1.17 -37.08 13.48
C SER A 43 -2.02 -35.90 13.95
N GLY A 44 -2.56 -35.92 15.17
CA GLY A 44 -3.35 -34.81 15.69
C GLY A 44 -2.55 -33.51 15.89
N LEU A 45 -1.29 -33.64 16.30
CA LEU A 45 -0.36 -32.51 16.41
C LEU A 45 0.03 -31.98 15.04
N LEU A 46 0.38 -32.88 14.11
CA LEU A 46 0.79 -32.52 12.75
C LEU A 46 -0.34 -31.83 11.97
N LEU A 47 -1.56 -32.36 12.07
CA LEU A 47 -2.76 -31.76 11.45
C LEU A 47 -3.13 -30.42 12.08
N GLY A 48 -2.88 -30.25 13.38
CA GLY A 48 -3.03 -28.98 14.07
C GLY A 48 -2.05 -27.94 13.55
N LEU A 49 -0.77 -28.30 13.46
CA LEU A 49 0.31 -27.47 12.93
C LEU A 49 0.02 -27.03 11.50
N LEU A 50 -0.35 -27.97 10.63
CA LEU A 50 -0.64 -27.70 9.22
C LEU A 50 -1.80 -26.71 9.04
N ARG A 51 -2.87 -26.83 9.84
CA ARG A 51 -4.00 -25.90 9.82
C ARG A 51 -3.59 -24.48 10.20
N TRP A 52 -2.76 -24.33 11.22
CA TRP A 52 -2.27 -23.01 11.65
C TRP A 52 -1.33 -22.38 10.64
N THR A 53 -0.42 -23.16 10.06
CA THR A 53 0.48 -22.69 9.01
C THR A 53 -0.32 -22.26 7.76
N ALA A 54 -1.33 -23.03 7.35
CA ALA A 54 -2.18 -22.66 6.21
C ALA A 54 -2.93 -21.34 6.46
N LEU A 55 -3.49 -21.14 7.66
CA LEU A 55 -4.15 -19.89 8.04
C LEU A 55 -3.19 -18.70 8.05
N LEU A 56 -1.97 -18.89 8.57
CA LEU A 56 -0.94 -17.85 8.58
C LEU A 56 -0.59 -17.41 7.15
N LEU A 57 -0.30 -18.38 6.26
CA LEU A 57 0.03 -18.11 4.87
C LEU A 57 -1.11 -17.42 4.12
N PHE A 58 -2.35 -17.85 4.37
CA PHE A 58 -3.53 -17.22 3.78
C PHE A 58 -3.67 -15.74 4.19
N VAL A 59 -3.47 -15.43 5.47
CA VAL A 59 -3.49 -14.04 5.97
C VAL A 59 -2.37 -13.20 5.35
N ILE A 60 -1.15 -13.73 5.25
CA ILE A 60 -0.02 -13.03 4.62
C ILE A 60 -0.31 -12.75 3.15
N GLY A 61 -0.83 -13.73 2.41
CA GLY A 61 -1.21 -13.54 1.00
C GLY A 61 -2.31 -12.50 0.82
N MET A 62 -3.34 -12.51 1.69
CA MET A 62 -4.41 -11.50 1.65
C MET A 62 -3.94 -10.10 2.06
N ALA A 63 -2.94 -10.00 2.95
CA ALA A 63 -2.38 -8.71 3.36
C ALA A 63 -1.68 -7.99 2.20
N ARG A 64 -1.36 -8.69 1.10
CA ARG A 64 -0.67 -8.16 -0.08
C ARG A 64 0.49 -7.26 0.34
N PRO A 65 1.56 -7.80 0.95
CA PRO A 65 2.70 -6.98 1.36
C PRO A 65 3.25 -6.27 0.13
N GLN A 66 3.08 -4.95 0.08
CA GLN A 66 3.64 -4.11 -0.96
C GLN A 66 5.00 -3.63 -0.47
N TRP A 67 6.06 -3.97 -1.18
CA TRP A 67 7.33 -3.27 -1.02
C TRP A 67 7.17 -1.93 -1.74
N GLY A 68 7.27 -0.85 -0.97
CA GLY A 68 7.09 0.50 -1.50
C GLY A 68 8.15 0.79 -2.55
N GLU A 69 7.72 1.19 -3.73
CA GLU A 69 8.60 1.87 -4.67
C GLU A 69 9.09 3.13 -3.97
N GLY A 70 10.41 3.24 -3.83
CA GLY A 70 11.02 4.43 -3.27
C GLY A 70 10.51 5.63 -4.06
N THR A 71 10.05 6.66 -3.37
CA THR A 71 9.76 7.93 -4.01
C THR A 71 11.07 8.39 -4.64
N GLU A 72 11.24 8.16 -5.94
CA GLU A 72 12.34 8.72 -6.69
C GLU A 72 12.10 10.22 -6.63
N LYS A 73 12.82 10.89 -5.73
CA LYS A 73 12.93 12.34 -5.77
C LYS A 73 13.66 12.60 -7.07
N ILE A 74 12.91 12.83 -8.15
CA ILE A 74 13.43 13.40 -9.37
C ILE A 74 14.11 14.68 -8.91
N LYS A 75 15.45 14.63 -8.80
CA LYS A 75 16.23 15.86 -8.69
C LYS A 75 15.90 16.58 -9.97
N ALA A 76 15.18 17.71 -9.86
CA ALA A 76 15.10 18.65 -10.95
C ALA A 76 16.55 18.92 -11.37
N SER A 77 16.97 18.35 -12.49
CA SER A 77 18.26 18.67 -13.06
C SER A 77 18.16 20.16 -13.38
N GLY A 78 18.99 20.98 -12.73
CA GLY A 78 19.13 22.37 -13.14
C GLY A 78 19.48 22.35 -14.62
N ILE A 79 18.60 22.89 -15.46
CA ILE A 79 18.85 23.06 -16.88
C ILE A 79 19.41 24.46 -17.07
N ASP A 80 20.52 24.58 -17.81
CA ASP A 80 21.03 25.87 -18.23
C ASP A 80 20.19 26.36 -19.41
N ILE A 81 19.46 27.45 -19.24
CA ILE A 81 18.58 28.03 -20.27
C ILE A 81 19.25 29.26 -20.86
N VAL A 82 19.51 29.22 -22.16
CA VAL A 82 19.97 30.38 -22.94
C VAL A 82 18.80 30.88 -23.79
N VAL A 83 18.49 32.17 -23.68
CA VAL A 83 17.39 32.80 -24.41
C VAL A 83 17.96 33.79 -25.43
N ALA A 84 17.55 33.64 -26.68
CA ALA A 84 17.81 34.62 -27.73
C ALA A 84 16.57 35.52 -27.91
N PHE A 85 16.78 36.83 -27.91
CA PHE A 85 15.70 37.82 -27.98
C PHE A 85 15.83 38.64 -29.27
N ASP A 86 14.82 38.64 -30.12
CA ASP A 86 14.81 39.42 -31.36
C ASP A 86 14.53 40.91 -31.08
N LEU A 87 15.31 41.78 -31.71
CA LEU A 87 15.19 43.25 -31.65
C LEU A 87 14.98 43.85 -33.05
N SER A 88 14.57 43.04 -34.02
CA SER A 88 14.24 43.50 -35.36
C SER A 88 13.12 44.54 -35.35
N GLY A 89 13.05 45.39 -36.39
CA GLY A 89 12.01 46.43 -36.49
C GLY A 89 10.58 45.89 -36.43
N SER A 90 10.37 44.61 -36.77
CA SER A 90 9.06 43.95 -36.64
C SER A 90 8.57 43.85 -35.19
N MET A 91 9.50 43.85 -34.23
CA MET A 91 9.20 43.76 -32.80
C MET A 91 8.65 45.06 -32.20
N LEU A 92 8.72 46.17 -32.95
CA LEU A 92 8.11 47.45 -32.61
C LEU A 92 6.62 47.53 -33.00
N ALA A 93 6.09 46.52 -33.69
CA ALA A 93 4.67 46.50 -34.06
C ALA A 93 3.78 46.47 -32.81
N GLU A 94 2.82 47.40 -32.73
CA GLU A 94 1.86 47.55 -31.63
C GLU A 94 0.55 46.79 -31.92
N ASP A 95 0.66 45.49 -32.15
CA ASP A 95 -0.45 44.62 -32.51
C ASP A 95 -1.06 43.85 -31.33
N PHE A 96 -0.53 44.05 -30.13
CA PHE A 96 -1.08 43.50 -28.89
C PHE A 96 -1.83 44.58 -28.09
N ASP A 97 -2.90 44.19 -27.41
CA ASP A 97 -3.63 45.04 -26.46
C ASP A 97 -3.41 44.51 -25.03
N GLN A 98 -2.98 45.39 -24.14
CA GLN A 98 -2.94 45.14 -22.70
C GLN A 98 -3.67 46.28 -21.99
N ASN A 99 -4.71 45.93 -21.23
CA ASN A 99 -5.48 46.89 -20.44
C ASN A 99 -6.02 48.09 -21.27
N GLY A 100 -6.36 47.87 -22.54
CA GLY A 100 -6.87 48.91 -23.44
C GLY A 100 -5.80 49.85 -24.00
N GLN A 101 -4.51 49.53 -23.80
CA GLN A 101 -3.40 50.19 -24.46
C GLN A 101 -2.74 49.24 -25.46
N ARG A 102 -2.43 49.76 -26.65
CA ARG A 102 -1.66 49.00 -27.62
C ARG A 102 -0.20 48.95 -27.19
N VAL A 103 0.36 47.75 -27.17
CA VAL A 103 1.73 47.47 -26.73
C VAL A 103 2.49 46.74 -27.82
N ASN A 104 3.79 46.99 -27.90
CA ASN A 104 4.63 46.36 -28.92
C ASN A 104 5.00 44.91 -28.56
N ARG A 105 5.31 44.10 -29.58
CA ARG A 105 5.68 42.68 -29.41
C ARG A 105 6.87 42.48 -28.46
N ALA A 106 7.87 43.35 -28.52
CA ALA A 106 9.04 43.29 -27.63
C ALA A 106 8.64 43.40 -26.15
N THR A 107 7.70 44.28 -25.82
CA THR A 107 7.23 44.47 -24.44
C THR A 107 6.50 43.22 -23.94
N VAL A 108 5.61 42.66 -24.77
CA VAL A 108 4.88 41.43 -24.42
C VAL A 108 5.84 40.25 -24.24
N ALA A 109 6.79 40.07 -25.16
CA ALA A 109 7.78 38.99 -25.06
C ALA A 109 8.63 39.08 -23.78
N LYS A 110 8.98 40.31 -23.35
CA LYS A 110 9.70 40.54 -22.10
C LYS A 110 8.88 40.17 -20.86
N GLU A 111 7.59 40.45 -20.87
CA GLU A 111 6.70 40.13 -19.75
C GLU A 111 6.48 38.62 -19.61
N VAL A 112 6.26 37.93 -20.74
CA VAL A 112 6.16 36.46 -20.77
C VAL A 112 7.46 35.82 -20.27
N LEU A 113 8.61 36.32 -20.73
CA LEU A 113 9.91 35.81 -20.28
C LEU A 113 10.11 36.04 -18.77
N LYS A 114 9.63 37.15 -18.23
CA LYS A 114 9.68 37.42 -16.79
C LYS A 114 8.84 36.41 -16.00
N GLY A 115 7.62 36.13 -16.44
CA GLY A 115 6.77 35.09 -15.83
C GLY A 115 7.45 33.72 -15.85
N PHE A 116 8.06 33.34 -16.97
CA PHE A 116 8.81 32.08 -17.10
C PHE A 116 10.01 31.95 -16.16
N VAL A 117 10.65 33.05 -15.76
CA VAL A 117 11.81 33.04 -14.85
C VAL A 117 11.39 33.07 -13.37
N GLU A 118 10.20 33.63 -13.07
CA GLU A 118 9.67 33.73 -11.71
C GLU A 118 8.91 32.47 -11.26
N ASP A 119 8.36 31.70 -12.20
CA ASP A 119 7.69 30.40 -11.99
C ASP A 119 8.69 29.24 -11.74
#